data_AF-A0A953X8Q9-F1
#
_entry.id   AF-A0A953X8Q9-F1
#
_cell.length_a   1.000
_cell.length_b   1.000
_cell.length_c   1.000
_cell.angle_alpha   90.00
_cell.angle_beta   90.00
_cell.angle_gamma   90.00
#
_symmetry.space_group_name_H-M   'P 1'
#
loop_
_entity.id
_entity.type
_entity.pdbx_description
1 polymer ?
#
loop_
_entity_poly.entity_id
_entity_poly.type
_entity_poly.pdbx_seq_one_letter_code
_entity_poly.pdbx_strand_id
1 'polypeptide(L)'
;NDREVRAVSGPPSLVEGIGRPRVEASFLPDVVDRMIAVSDCCSIAATRVISARLGRLCGGSTGTNLWACARIATEMAAAGEKGSIVTILCDSGERYRTTYFNDDWLAAHGIDCRADEERFAGFLDSGALPD
;
A
#
# COMPACT_ATOMS: atom_id res chain seq x y z
N ASN A 1 -16.12 8.05 12.30
CA ASN A 1 -15.57 6.75 11.87
C ASN A 1 -15.69 6.63 10.38
N ASP A 2 -14.55 6.77 9.70
CA ASP A 2 -14.42 6.68 8.25
C ASP A 2 -14.35 5.19 7.84
N ARG A 3 -15.44 4.47 8.14
CA ARG A 3 -15.67 3.05 7.81
C ARG A 3 -16.54 2.91 6.55
N GLU A 4 -16.67 3.97 5.77
CA GLU A 4 -17.60 4.04 4.65
C GLU A 4 -17.11 3.26 3.42
N VAL A 5 -15.81 2.95 3.36
CA VAL A 5 -15.24 2.09 2.33
C VAL A 5 -15.78 0.66 2.50
N ARG A 6 -16.84 0.36 1.76
CA ARG A 6 -17.48 -0.97 1.70
C ARG A 6 -17.16 -1.70 0.40
N ALA A 7 -16.78 -0.96 -0.63
CA ALA A 7 -16.36 -1.45 -1.94
C ALA A 7 -15.46 -0.41 -2.61
N VAL A 8 -14.59 -0.89 -3.50
CA VAL A 8 -13.80 -0.05 -4.42
C VAL A 8 -14.29 -0.38 -5.82
N SER A 9 -14.63 0.65 -6.61
CA SER A 9 -14.99 0.46 -8.02
C SER A 9 -13.75 0.18 -8.86
N GLY A 10 -13.90 -0.62 -9.91
CA GLY A 10 -12.82 -0.94 -10.84
C GLY A 10 -12.58 -2.43 -10.99
N PRO A 11 -11.52 -2.81 -11.73
CA PRO A 11 -11.11 -4.20 -11.85
C PRO A 11 -10.68 -4.76 -10.49
N PRO A 12 -10.71 -6.09 -10.32
CA PRO A 12 -10.10 -6.74 -9.17
C PRO A 12 -8.64 -6.31 -9.02
N SER A 13 -8.23 -6.06 -7.78
CA SER A 13 -6.83 -5.74 -7.47
C SER A 13 -5.91 -6.89 -7.86
N LEU A 14 -4.73 -6.55 -8.38
CA LEU A 14 -3.64 -7.48 -8.62
C LEU A 14 -2.82 -7.78 -7.36
N VAL A 15 -3.02 -7.03 -6.27
CA VAL A 15 -2.36 -7.26 -4.99
C VAL A 15 -3.00 -8.47 -4.30
N GLU A 16 -2.20 -9.49 -4.05
CA GLU A 16 -2.66 -10.73 -3.46
C GLU A 16 -2.78 -10.65 -1.93
N GLY A 17 -3.70 -11.45 -1.38
CA GLY A 17 -3.83 -11.68 0.06
C GLY A 17 -4.70 -10.68 0.82
N ILE A 18 -5.08 -9.56 0.21
CA ILE A 18 -5.96 -8.53 0.79
C ILE A 18 -7.15 -8.25 -0.14
N GLY A 19 -8.24 -7.68 0.40
CA GLY A 19 -9.44 -7.34 -0.38
C GLY A 19 -10.22 -8.57 -0.83
N ARG A 20 -11.15 -9.06 0.00
CA ARG A 20 -12.03 -10.18 -0.38
C ARG A 20 -13.38 -9.68 -0.88
N PRO A 21 -14.01 -10.37 -1.85
CA PRO A 21 -15.34 -10.02 -2.33
C PRO A 21 -16.43 -10.23 -1.27
N ARG A 22 -16.14 -11.02 -0.24
CA ARG A 22 -17.01 -11.26 0.90
C ARG A 22 -16.26 -11.02 2.21
N VAL A 23 -16.95 -10.41 3.16
CA VAL A 23 -16.46 -10.23 4.53
C VAL A 23 -16.46 -11.58 5.26
N GLU A 24 -15.31 -11.94 5.84
CA GLU A 24 -15.15 -13.16 6.62
C GLU A 24 -15.81 -13.04 7.99
N ALA A 25 -16.30 -14.17 8.54
CA ALA A 25 -16.95 -14.18 9.85
C ALA A 25 -16.02 -13.76 11.00
N SER A 26 -14.70 -13.91 10.81
CA SER A 26 -13.68 -13.48 11.77
C SER A 26 -13.36 -11.98 11.71
N PHE A 27 -13.91 -11.25 10.74
CA PHE A 27 -13.68 -9.81 10.65
C PHE A 27 -14.51 -9.06 11.68
N LEU A 28 -13.84 -8.26 12.53
CA LEU A 28 -14.46 -7.45 13.57
C LEU A 28 -14.44 -5.97 13.12
N PRO A 29 -15.47 -5.46 12.42
CA PRO A 29 -15.47 -4.08 11.91
C PRO A 29 -15.43 -3.04 13.02
N ASP A 30 -15.90 -3.40 14.23
CA ASP A 30 -16.02 -2.46 15.34
C ASP A 30 -14.70 -2.02 15.94
N VAL A 31 -13.60 -2.76 15.71
CA VAL A 31 -12.25 -2.40 16.16
C VAL A 31 -11.46 -1.59 15.12
N VAL A 32 -12.06 -1.25 13.98
CA VAL A 32 -11.40 -0.50 12.88
C VAL A 32 -11.88 0.94 12.89
N ASP A 33 -11.03 1.93 13.12
CA ASP A 33 -11.47 3.34 13.14
C ASP A 33 -11.70 3.92 11.73
N ARG A 34 -10.82 3.54 10.80
CA ARG A 34 -10.80 4.02 9.42
C ARG A 34 -10.31 2.95 8.45
N MET A 35 -10.90 2.91 7.26
CA MET A 35 -10.45 2.08 6.15
C MET A 35 -9.87 2.96 5.04
N ILE A 36 -8.68 2.65 4.55
CA ILE A 36 -8.01 3.39 3.47
C ILE A 36 -7.89 2.47 2.26
N ALA A 37 -8.58 2.82 1.18
CA ALA A 37 -8.37 2.17 -0.12
C ALA A 37 -7.07 2.67 -0.74
N VAL A 38 -6.25 1.73 -1.23
CA VAL A 38 -4.97 2.00 -1.88
C VAL A 38 -5.00 1.31 -3.24
N SER A 39 -4.57 2.00 -4.29
CA SER A 39 -4.53 1.45 -5.64
C SER A 39 -3.42 0.41 -5.79
N ASP A 40 -3.50 -0.40 -6.85
CA ASP A 40 -2.42 -1.33 -7.21
C ASP A 40 -1.12 -0.57 -7.49
N CYS A 41 -1.17 0.56 -8.21
CA CYS A 41 0.02 1.35 -8.51
C CYS A 41 0.72 1.82 -7.24
N CYS A 42 -0.01 2.41 -6.30
CA CYS A 42 0.50 2.85 -5.00
C CYS A 42 1.07 1.68 -4.18
N SER A 43 0.38 0.53 -4.16
CA SER A 43 0.83 -0.65 -3.43
C SER A 43 2.11 -1.25 -4.02
N ILE A 44 2.18 -1.39 -5.34
CA ILE A 44 3.35 -1.93 -6.05
C ILE A 44 4.53 -0.96 -5.94
N ALA A 45 4.30 0.34 -6.09
CA ALA A 45 5.32 1.38 -5.94
C ALA A 45 5.97 1.32 -4.55
N ALA A 46 5.16 1.38 -3.48
CA ALA A 46 5.66 1.29 -2.12
C ALA A 46 6.41 -0.03 -1.86
N THR A 47 5.92 -1.15 -2.41
CA THR A 47 6.56 -2.46 -2.31
C THR A 47 7.95 -2.46 -2.94
N ARG A 48 8.10 -1.90 -4.15
CA ARG A 48 9.38 -1.82 -4.86
C ARG A 48 10.37 -0.93 -4.12
N VAL A 49 9.94 0.27 -3.74
CA VAL A 49 10.78 1.25 -3.03
C VAL A 49 11.25 0.72 -1.68
N ILE A 50 10.35 0.14 -0.88
CA ILE A 50 10.74 -0.38 0.43
C ILE A 50 11.65 -1.62 0.29
N SER A 51 11.42 -2.46 -0.72
CA SER A 51 12.26 -3.63 -0.95
C SER A 51 13.70 -3.24 -1.28
N ALA A 52 13.86 -2.20 -2.10
CA ALA A 52 15.17 -1.62 -2.40
C ALA A 52 15.84 -1.02 -1.15
N ARG A 53 15.10 -0.25 -0.35
CA ARG A 53 15.62 0.38 0.89
C ARG A 53 16.01 -0.65 1.96
N LEU A 54 15.27 -1.75 2.09
CA LEU A 54 15.53 -2.79 3.09
C LEU A 54 16.55 -3.84 2.63
N GLY A 55 16.92 -3.87 1.35
CA GLY A 55 17.79 -4.91 0.78
C GLY A 55 17.16 -6.31 0.76
N ARG A 56 15.81 -6.40 0.85
CA ARG A 56 15.06 -7.66 0.78
C ARG A 56 13.69 -7.43 0.14
N LEU A 57 13.19 -8.42 -0.59
CA LEU A 57 11.89 -8.32 -1.23
C LEU A 57 10.74 -8.47 -0.22
N CYS A 58 9.75 -7.57 -0.31
CA CYS A 58 8.48 -7.62 0.41
C CYS A 58 7.31 -7.87 -0.55
N GLY A 59 6.20 -8.41 -0.06
CA GLY A 59 5.00 -8.63 -0.88
C GLY A 59 4.11 -7.41 -1.05
N GLY A 60 3.19 -7.46 -2.02
CA GLY A 60 2.35 -6.32 -2.41
C GLY A 60 1.52 -5.71 -1.28
N SER A 61 0.97 -6.55 -0.39
CA SER A 61 0.18 -6.08 0.77
C SER A 61 1.02 -5.30 1.79
N THR A 62 2.34 -5.53 1.82
CA THR A 62 3.27 -4.71 2.60
C THR A 62 3.32 -3.29 2.05
N GLY A 63 3.38 -3.14 0.73
CA GLY A 63 3.32 -1.82 0.10
C GLY A 63 1.99 -1.11 0.31
N THR A 64 0.85 -1.83 0.24
CA THR A 64 -0.46 -1.28 0.59
C THR A 64 -0.47 -0.67 2.00
N ASN A 65 0.01 -1.45 2.97
CA ASN A 65 0.13 -1.02 4.36
C ASN A 65 1.03 0.22 4.50
N LEU A 66 2.20 0.21 3.88
CA LEU A 66 3.17 1.31 3.98
C LEU A 66 2.68 2.59 3.31
N TRP A 67 2.00 2.48 2.17
CA TRP A 67 1.37 3.63 1.52
C TRP A 67 0.30 4.26 2.41
N ALA A 68 -0.56 3.44 3.03
CA ALA A 68 -1.55 3.92 3.99
C ALA A 68 -0.88 4.58 5.21
N CYS A 69 0.21 4.01 5.73
CA CYS A 69 0.99 4.64 6.80
C CYS A 69 1.58 5.99 6.38
N ALA A 70 2.07 6.12 5.15
CA ALA A 70 2.60 7.39 4.63
C ALA A 70 1.52 8.47 4.55
N ARG A 71 0.30 8.11 4.11
CA ARG A 71 -0.86 9.01 4.15
C ARG A 71 -1.19 9.46 5.57
N ILE A 72 -1.29 8.52 6.52
CA ILE A 72 -1.58 8.85 7.92
C ILE A 72 -0.48 9.73 8.52
N ALA A 73 0.80 9.44 8.25
CA ALA A 73 1.92 10.26 8.71
C ALA A 73 1.84 11.70 8.18
N THR A 74 1.49 11.86 6.91
CA THR A 74 1.32 13.16 6.25
C THR A 74 0.16 13.94 6.86
N GLU A 75 -0.98 13.28 7.10
CA GLU A 75 -2.16 13.87 7.74
C GLU A 75 -1.84 14.30 9.20
N MET A 76 -1.17 13.44 9.98
CA MET A 76 -0.74 13.77 11.34
C MET A 76 0.19 14.98 11.35
N ALA A 77 1.17 15.02 10.44
CA ALA A 77 2.11 16.14 10.33
C ALA A 77 1.39 17.45 9.99
N ALA A 78 0.42 17.42 9.06
CA ALA A 78 -0.39 18.58 8.70
C ALA A 78 -1.26 19.07 9.87
N ALA A 79 -1.73 18.16 10.73
CA ALA A 79 -2.48 18.48 11.94
C ALA A 79 -1.59 18.91 13.13
N GLY A 80 -0.26 18.87 12.99
CA GLY A 80 0.68 19.13 14.10
C GLY A 80 0.71 18.03 15.16
N GLU A 81 0.19 16.84 14.84
CA GLU A 81 0.15 15.68 15.72
C GLU A 81 1.49 14.94 15.74
N LYS A 82 1.79 14.28 16.86
CA LYS A 82 3.01 13.48 17.04
C LYS A 82 2.64 12.11 17.59
N GLY A 83 3.35 11.09 17.13
CA GLY A 83 3.14 9.72 17.57
C GLY A 83 3.91 8.72 16.72
N SER A 84 3.70 7.45 17.00
CA SER A 84 4.27 6.33 16.24
C SER A 84 3.18 5.63 15.44
N ILE A 85 3.47 5.34 14.17
CA ILE A 85 2.63 4.48 13.33
C ILE A 85 3.31 3.11 13.27
N VAL A 86 2.56 2.05 13.56
CA VAL A 86 3.03 0.67 13.50
C VAL A 86 2.27 -0.06 12.41
N THR A 87 2.99 -0.85 11.61
CA THR A 87 2.40 -1.66 10.55
C THR A 87 3.10 -3.00 10.40
N ILE A 88 2.46 -3.91 9.65
CA ILE A 88 2.93 -5.28 9.46
C ILE A 88 3.49 -5.41 8.03
N LEU A 89 4.69 -5.98 7.94
CA LEU A 89 5.24 -6.48 6.68
C LEU A 89 4.75 -7.92 6.52
N CYS A 90 3.74 -8.11 5.68
CA CYS A 90 2.89 -9.31 5.69
C CYS A 90 3.62 -10.58 5.26
N ASP A 91 4.43 -10.50 4.21
CA ASP A 91 5.13 -11.64 3.64
C ASP A 91 6.36 -11.26 2.81
N SER A 92 7.11 -12.28 2.41
CA SER A 92 8.29 -12.14 1.56
C SER A 92 7.91 -11.90 0.10
N GLY A 93 8.65 -11.01 -0.56
CA GLY A 93 8.43 -10.64 -1.95
C GLY A 93 8.93 -11.67 -2.98
N GLU A 94 9.61 -12.72 -2.53
CA GLU A 94 10.30 -13.70 -3.38
C GLU A 94 9.39 -14.36 -4.42
N ARG A 95 8.13 -14.62 -4.07
CA ARG A 95 7.13 -15.23 -4.96
C ARG A 95 6.61 -14.30 -6.05
N TYR A 96 6.85 -12.99 -5.92
CA TYR A 96 6.32 -11.96 -6.83
C TYR A 96 7.36 -11.42 -7.81
N ARG A 97 8.54 -12.07 -7.90
CA ARG A 97 9.63 -11.65 -8.81
C ARG A 97 9.17 -11.52 -10.26
N THR A 98 8.31 -12.43 -10.70
CA THR A 98 7.80 -12.46 -12.08
C THR A 98 6.53 -11.62 -12.27
N THR A 99 6.02 -10.98 -11.20
CA THR A 99 4.83 -10.11 -11.23
C THR A 99 5.20 -8.68 -10.84
N TYR A 100 5.03 -8.29 -9.57
CA TYR A 100 5.20 -6.92 -9.09
C TYR A 100 6.59 -6.35 -9.38
N PHE A 101 7.62 -7.19 -9.41
CA PHE A 101 9.01 -6.77 -9.68
C PHE A 101 9.42 -6.93 -11.16
N ASN A 102 8.47 -7.25 -12.04
CA ASN A 102 8.71 -7.40 -13.48
C ASN A 102 7.98 -6.29 -14.26
N ASP A 103 8.74 -5.40 -14.87
CA ASP A 103 8.20 -4.27 -15.64
C ASP A 103 7.40 -4.72 -16.88
N ASP A 104 7.81 -5.80 -17.54
CA ASP A 104 7.07 -6.35 -18.69
C ASP A 104 5.70 -6.89 -18.25
N TRP A 105 5.64 -7.49 -17.06
CA TRP A 105 4.38 -7.97 -16.48
C TRP A 105 3.47 -6.81 -16.13
N LEU A 106 3.99 -5.74 -15.52
CA LEU A 106 3.20 -4.54 -15.24
C LEU A 106 2.68 -3.90 -16.52
N ALA A 107 3.53 -3.73 -17.54
CA ALA A 107 3.14 -3.18 -18.83
C ALA A 107 2.05 -4.01 -19.51
N ALA A 108 2.14 -5.34 -19.46
CA ALA A 108 1.12 -6.24 -19.99
C ALA A 108 -0.24 -6.13 -19.28
N HIS A 109 -0.26 -5.64 -18.03
CA HIS A 109 -1.47 -5.37 -17.25
C HIS A 109 -1.88 -3.90 -17.27
N GLY A 110 -1.22 -3.06 -18.09
CA GLY A 110 -1.53 -1.64 -18.20
C GLY A 110 -1.17 -0.82 -16.95
N ILE A 111 -0.22 -1.30 -16.15
CA ILE A 111 0.22 -0.65 -14.91
C ILE A 111 1.53 0.11 -15.15
N ASP A 112 1.51 1.40 -14.79
CA ASP A 112 2.70 2.24 -14.70
C ASP A 112 2.74 2.89 -13.30
N CYS A 113 3.67 2.42 -12.46
CA CYS A 113 3.82 2.87 -11.08
C CYS A 113 4.93 3.91 -10.90
N ARG A 114 5.63 4.33 -11.95
CA ARG A 114 6.88 5.13 -11.80
C ARG A 114 6.67 6.43 -11.03
N ALA A 115 5.60 7.16 -11.34
CA ALA A 115 5.26 8.40 -10.63
C ALA A 115 4.96 8.13 -9.14
N ASP A 116 4.32 7.01 -8.82
CA ASP A 116 4.05 6.63 -7.43
C ASP A 116 5.31 6.12 -6.71
N GLU A 117 6.25 5.48 -7.41
CA GLU A 117 7.56 5.11 -6.87
C GLU A 117 8.35 6.36 -6.48
N GLU A 118 8.38 7.38 -7.34
CA GLU A 118 9.01 8.68 -7.05
C GLU A 118 8.34 9.38 -5.86
N ARG A 119 7.01 9.43 -5.83
CA ARG A 119 6.25 10.01 -4.71
C ARG A 119 6.57 9.32 -3.38
N PHE A 120 6.54 7.98 -3.36
CA PHE A 120 6.79 7.23 -2.14
C PHE A 120 8.25 7.32 -1.70
N ALA A 121 9.21 7.29 -2.64
CA ALA A 121 10.61 7.53 -2.33
C ALA A 121 10.82 8.94 -1.74
N GLY A 122 10.19 9.96 -2.33
CA GLY A 122 10.22 11.34 -1.82
C GLY A 122 9.60 11.47 -0.42
N PHE A 123 8.53 10.73 -0.12
CA PHE A 123 7.96 10.66 1.23
C PHE A 123 8.98 10.13 2.25
N LEU A 124 9.74 9.08 1.93
CA LEU A 124 10.72 8.52 2.86
C LEU A 124 11.82 9.52 3.24
N ASP A 125 12.11 10.49 2.38
CA ASP A 125 13.15 11.48 2.62
C ASP A 125 12.59 12.80 3.20
N SER A 126 11.35 13.18 2.86
CA SER A 126 10.75 14.47 3.25
C SER A 126 9.67 14.38 4.35
N GLY A 127 9.10 13.21 4.58
CA GLY A 127 7.96 13.00 5.48
C GLY A 127 6.60 13.46 4.94
N ALA A 128 6.54 13.94 3.69
CA ALA A 128 5.30 14.38 3.06
C ALA A 128 5.03 13.55 1.79
N LEU A 129 3.88 12.87 1.76
CA LEU A 129 3.39 12.19 0.57
C LEU A 129 2.52 13.17 -0.21
N PRO A 130 2.90 13.61 -1.42
CA PRO A 130 2.07 14.48 -2.25
C PRO A 130 0.76 13.79 -2.62
N ASP A 131 -0.30 14.56 -2.90
CA ASP A 131 -1.60 14.06 -3.39
C ASP A 131 -1.51 13.42 -4.79
#